data_AF-A0A8J6TZ22-F1
#
_entry.id   AF-A0A8J6TZ22-F1
#
_cell.length_a   1.000
_cell.length_b   1.000
_cell.length_c   1.000
_cell.angle_alpha   90.00
_cell.angle_beta   90.00
_cell.angle_gamma   90.00
#
_symmetry.space_group_name_H-M   'P 1'
#
loop_
_entity.id
_entity.type
_entity.pdbx_description
1 polymer ?
#
loop_
_entity_poly.entity_id
_entity_poly.type
_entity_poly.pdbx_seq_one_letter_code
_entity_poly.pdbx_strand_id
1 'polypeptide(L)'
;MKRLKLHVKLLRRKLQDAFGGEKFSRKQRVEIPFAFEICISQEIKSSETFENKLYNLQAASKKINEYVLFPGELFSFWRVVENPYSFKESRSINKGKIIQEVGGGICQVSGIVYYVSILAGLKVVERYNHSADLYTEETRFTPLGTDATVVYGNKDLRIKNTFDFPIKFQIDIIENRIVAKLLSMQKIEENQLQFEFLPSNESETIVEVKYTTGQLVNQSVYKKMNV
;
A
#
# COMPACT_ATOMS: atom_id res chain seq x y z
N MET A 1 -8.65 27.50 -6.77
CA MET A 1 -7.60 26.85 -7.61
C MET A 1 -7.23 25.41 -7.22
N LYS A 2 -6.95 25.07 -5.95
CA LYS A 2 -6.52 23.69 -5.56
C LYS A 2 -7.57 22.60 -5.85
N ARG A 3 -8.85 22.87 -5.53
CA ARG A 3 -9.96 21.92 -5.82
C ARG A 3 -10.12 21.65 -7.33
N LEU A 4 -10.08 22.67 -8.17
CA LEU A 4 -10.18 22.49 -9.64
C LEU A 4 -9.05 21.61 -10.18
N LYS A 5 -7.80 21.85 -9.76
CA LYS A 5 -6.66 21.01 -10.15
C LYS A 5 -6.86 19.54 -9.76
N LEU A 6 -7.39 19.27 -8.57
CA LEU A 6 -7.70 17.91 -8.14
C LEU A 6 -8.80 17.26 -9.01
N HIS A 7 -9.88 17.99 -9.32
CA HIS A 7 -10.95 17.47 -10.18
C HIS A 7 -10.44 17.12 -11.58
N VAL A 8 -9.59 17.97 -12.17
CA VAL A 8 -8.96 17.70 -13.48
C VAL A 8 -8.10 16.44 -13.42
N LYS A 9 -7.30 16.25 -12.36
CA LYS A 9 -6.50 15.03 -12.18
C LYS A 9 -7.36 13.78 -12.05
N LEU A 10 -8.42 13.84 -11.24
CA LEU A 10 -9.35 12.72 -11.07
C LEU A 10 -10.07 12.37 -12.37
N LEU A 11 -10.52 13.37 -13.14
CA LEU A 11 -11.15 13.16 -14.44
C LEU A 11 -10.19 12.51 -15.44
N ARG A 12 -8.96 13.04 -15.55
CA ARG A 12 -7.92 12.46 -16.40
C ARG A 12 -7.65 10.99 -16.05
N ARG A 13 -7.57 10.67 -14.76
CA ARG A 13 -7.34 9.30 -14.29
C ARG A 13 -8.51 8.37 -14.60
N LYS A 14 -9.75 8.86 -14.43
CA LYS A 14 -10.95 8.10 -14.83
C LYS A 14 -10.97 7.79 -16.33
N LEU A 15 -10.60 8.76 -17.16
CA LEU A 15 -10.50 8.55 -18.62
C LEU A 15 -9.41 7.53 -18.94
N GLN A 16 -8.22 7.66 -18.35
CA GLN A 16 -7.15 6.68 -18.53
C GLN A 16 -7.59 5.26 -18.13
N ASP A 17 -8.28 5.11 -17.00
CA ASP A 17 -8.82 3.83 -16.57
C ASP A 17 -9.88 3.27 -17.53
N ALA A 18 -10.74 4.14 -18.08
CA ALA A 18 -11.81 3.73 -19.00
C ALA A 18 -11.26 3.25 -20.35
N PHE A 19 -10.18 3.85 -20.84
CA PHE A 19 -9.54 3.47 -22.10
C PHE A 19 -8.40 2.44 -21.94
N GLY A 20 -7.96 2.17 -20.71
CA GLY A 20 -6.83 1.28 -20.43
C GLY A 20 -7.13 -0.21 -20.52
N GLY A 21 -8.39 -0.61 -20.70
CA GLY A 21 -8.80 -2.02 -20.82
C GLY A 21 -8.67 -2.87 -19.54
N GLU A 22 -8.19 -2.30 -18.44
CA GLU A 22 -8.02 -2.99 -17.18
C GLU A 22 -9.35 -3.15 -16.43
N LYS A 23 -9.60 -4.36 -15.92
CA LYS A 23 -10.80 -4.67 -15.14
C LYS A 23 -10.55 -4.42 -13.66
N PHE A 24 -11.13 -3.36 -13.10
CA PHE A 24 -11.02 -3.08 -11.67
C PHE A 24 -11.97 -3.94 -10.84
N SER A 25 -11.51 -4.40 -9.68
CA SER A 25 -12.32 -5.11 -8.68
C SER A 25 -13.50 -4.25 -8.22
N ARG A 26 -14.60 -4.91 -7.86
CA ARG A 26 -15.82 -4.26 -7.34
C ARG A 26 -16.15 -4.80 -5.94
N LYS A 27 -16.91 -4.04 -5.16
CA LYS A 27 -17.47 -4.52 -3.90
C LYS A 27 -18.31 -5.76 -4.17
N GLN A 28 -18.04 -6.83 -3.44
CA GLN A 28 -18.68 -8.12 -3.63
C GLN A 28 -19.15 -8.62 -2.26
N ARG A 29 -20.40 -9.05 -2.17
CA ARG A 29 -20.93 -9.76 -1.00
C ARG A 29 -20.95 -11.27 -1.28
N VAL A 30 -19.83 -11.78 -1.80
CA VAL A 30 -19.67 -13.20 -2.09
C VAL A 30 -18.84 -13.79 -0.97
N GLU A 31 -19.39 -14.78 -0.29
CA GLU A 31 -18.64 -15.61 0.64
C GLU A 31 -17.92 -16.68 -0.17
N ILE A 32 -16.59 -16.58 -0.19
CA ILE A 32 -15.71 -17.57 -0.79
C ILE A 32 -14.99 -18.26 0.38
N PRO A 33 -15.01 -19.60 0.45
CA PRO A 33 -14.33 -20.33 1.50
C PRO A 33 -12.82 -20.38 1.20
N PHE A 34 -12.12 -19.26 1.40
CA PHE A 34 -10.67 -19.22 1.27
C PHE A 34 -10.03 -20.21 2.25
N ALA A 35 -9.15 -21.06 1.73
CA ALA A 35 -8.54 -22.17 2.48
C ALA A 35 -7.11 -21.85 2.95
N PHE A 36 -6.48 -20.84 2.35
CA PHE A 36 -5.08 -20.49 2.61
C PHE A 36 -4.92 -19.00 2.88
N GLU A 37 -3.93 -18.65 3.69
CA GLU A 37 -3.56 -17.25 3.95
C GLU A 37 -2.04 -17.06 3.98
N ILE A 38 -1.59 -15.92 3.45
CA ILE A 38 -0.29 -15.33 3.78
C ILE A 38 -0.56 -14.22 4.78
N CYS A 39 0.08 -14.25 5.94
CA CYS A 39 -0.20 -13.33 7.05
C CYS A 39 1.06 -12.57 7.47
N ILE A 40 0.97 -11.23 7.45
CA ILE A 40 2.03 -10.36 7.97
C ILE A 40 1.44 -9.34 8.94
N SER A 41 2.27 -8.83 9.86
CA SER A 41 1.84 -7.78 10.77
C SER A 41 2.92 -6.73 10.99
N GLN A 42 2.49 -5.49 11.24
CA GLN A 42 3.35 -4.37 11.54
C GLN A 42 2.86 -3.64 12.78
N GLU A 43 3.79 -3.08 13.55
CA GLU A 43 3.46 -2.27 14.72
C GLU A 43 2.87 -0.91 14.29
N ILE A 44 1.86 -0.46 15.02
CA ILE A 44 1.33 0.90 14.95
C ILE A 44 1.97 1.67 16.09
N LYS A 45 3.04 2.40 15.78
CA LYS A 45 3.74 3.20 16.77
C LYS A 45 2.86 4.31 17.36
N SER A 46 2.97 4.50 18.67
CA SER A 46 2.29 5.57 19.39
C SER A 46 2.73 6.94 18.90
N SER A 47 1.82 7.91 18.96
CA SER A 47 2.04 9.31 18.62
C SER A 47 0.95 10.18 19.23
N GLU A 48 1.14 11.50 19.23
CA GLU A 48 0.13 12.45 19.72
C GLU A 48 -1.26 12.27 19.07
N THR A 49 -1.31 11.86 17.79
CA THR A 49 -2.55 11.65 17.04
C THR A 49 -2.88 10.16 16.85
N PHE A 50 -2.48 9.32 17.81
CA PHE A 50 -2.62 7.85 17.73
C PHE A 50 -4.07 7.41 17.53
N GLU A 51 -5.03 7.93 18.30
CA GLU A 51 -6.45 7.59 18.16
C GLU A 51 -7.02 7.95 16.78
N ASN A 52 -6.59 9.09 16.22
CA ASN A 52 -6.99 9.50 14.87
C ASN A 52 -6.36 8.58 13.82
N LYS A 53 -5.10 8.17 14.02
CA LYS A 53 -4.43 7.19 13.17
C LYS A 53 -5.19 5.86 13.19
N LEU A 54 -5.51 5.31 14.37
CA LEU A 54 -6.25 4.06 14.51
C LEU A 54 -7.60 4.12 13.79
N TYR A 55 -8.36 5.20 13.98
CA TYR A 55 -9.62 5.42 13.29
C TYR A 55 -9.45 5.38 11.75
N ASN A 56 -8.45 6.09 11.23
CA ASN A 56 -8.18 6.13 9.78
C ASN A 56 -7.79 4.76 9.23
N LEU A 57 -6.94 4.02 9.96
CA LEU A 57 -6.52 2.67 9.58
C LEU A 57 -7.74 1.73 9.55
N GLN A 58 -8.56 1.72 10.61
CA GLN A 58 -9.79 0.92 10.67
C GLN A 58 -10.77 1.26 9.55
N ALA A 59 -10.98 2.55 9.26
CA ALA A 59 -11.88 3.00 8.20
C ALA A 59 -11.42 2.55 6.80
N ALA A 60 -10.12 2.67 6.51
CA ALA A 60 -9.54 2.20 5.26
C ALA A 60 -9.59 0.67 5.14
N SER A 61 -9.20 -0.05 6.20
CA SER A 61 -9.23 -1.51 6.27
C SER A 61 -10.63 -2.07 6.04
N LYS A 62 -11.66 -1.49 6.68
CA LYS A 62 -13.06 -1.90 6.49
C LYS A 62 -13.47 -1.84 5.02
N LYS A 63 -13.09 -0.77 4.30
CA LYS A 63 -13.40 -0.64 2.87
C LYS A 63 -12.67 -1.68 2.03
N ILE A 64 -11.41 -1.99 2.33
CA ILE A 64 -10.62 -3.02 1.63
C ILE A 64 -11.23 -4.41 1.81
N ASN A 65 -11.67 -4.74 3.03
CA ASN A 65 -12.22 -6.05 3.39
C ASN A 65 -13.55 -6.38 2.67
N GLU A 66 -14.18 -5.42 1.98
CA GLU A 66 -15.40 -5.61 1.17
C GLU A 66 -15.13 -6.08 -0.27
N TYR A 67 -13.85 -6.27 -0.65
CA TYR A 67 -13.46 -6.61 -2.02
C TYR A 67 -12.90 -8.03 -2.10
N VAL A 68 -13.30 -8.71 -3.17
CA VAL A 68 -12.66 -9.92 -3.68
C VAL A 68 -12.07 -9.57 -5.04
N LEU A 69 -10.82 -9.96 -5.27
CA LEU A 69 -10.13 -9.80 -6.54
C LEU A 69 -10.24 -11.09 -7.33
N PHE A 70 -11.07 -11.10 -8.37
CA PHE A 70 -11.14 -12.23 -9.29
C PHE A 70 -9.93 -12.29 -10.22
N PRO A 71 -9.69 -13.44 -10.89
CA PRO A 71 -8.62 -13.57 -11.87
C PRO A 71 -8.58 -12.42 -12.88
N GLY A 72 -7.41 -11.83 -13.05
CA GLY A 72 -7.16 -10.70 -13.96
C GLY A 72 -7.64 -9.33 -13.46
N GLU A 73 -8.31 -9.24 -12.31
CA GLU A 73 -8.79 -7.96 -11.78
C GLU A 73 -7.70 -7.14 -11.08
N LEU A 74 -7.86 -5.81 -11.11
CA LEU A 74 -7.01 -4.85 -10.40
C LEU A 74 -7.68 -4.34 -9.13
N PHE A 75 -6.96 -4.47 -8.02
CA PHE A 75 -7.12 -3.60 -6.86
C PHE A 75 -6.54 -2.21 -7.18
N SER A 76 -7.24 -1.17 -6.76
CA SER A 76 -6.74 0.21 -6.75
C SER A 76 -7.12 0.84 -5.42
N PHE A 77 -6.12 1.25 -4.65
CA PHE A 77 -6.31 1.76 -3.30
C PHE A 77 -7.32 2.90 -3.28
N TRP A 78 -7.19 3.89 -4.18
CA TRP A 78 -8.12 5.02 -4.20
C TRP A 78 -9.49 4.72 -4.81
N ARG A 79 -9.66 3.65 -5.58
CA ARG A 79 -11.00 3.17 -5.98
C ARG A 79 -11.72 2.47 -4.83
N VAL A 80 -10.97 1.80 -3.96
CA VAL A 80 -11.50 1.03 -2.83
C VAL A 80 -11.73 1.92 -1.61
N VAL A 81 -10.72 2.68 -1.20
CA VAL A 81 -10.75 3.56 -0.02
C VAL A 81 -11.51 4.86 -0.29
N GLU A 82 -11.58 5.27 -1.57
CA GLU A 82 -12.25 6.49 -2.04
C GLU A 82 -11.63 7.76 -1.44
N ASN A 83 -12.33 8.90 -1.56
CA ASN A 83 -11.83 10.16 -1.02
C ASN A 83 -11.67 10.07 0.52
N PRO A 84 -10.56 10.57 1.09
CA PRO A 84 -10.31 10.48 2.52
C PRO A 84 -10.98 11.60 3.32
N TYR A 85 -11.90 12.41 2.76
CA TYR A 85 -12.41 13.61 3.45
C TYR A 85 -13.23 13.33 4.71
N SER A 86 -13.71 12.10 4.89
CA SER A 86 -14.35 11.64 6.11
C SER A 86 -13.37 11.12 7.17
N PHE A 87 -12.07 11.12 6.88
CA PHE A 87 -11.03 10.63 7.80
C PHE A 87 -10.59 11.76 8.75
N LYS A 88 -9.95 11.39 9.85
CA LYS A 88 -9.46 12.34 10.85
C LYS A 88 -8.07 12.86 10.47
N GLU A 89 -7.71 14.02 10.99
CA GLU A 89 -6.35 14.55 10.88
C GLU A 89 -5.39 13.75 11.76
N SER A 90 -4.30 13.29 11.16
CA SER A 90 -3.25 12.55 11.87
C SER A 90 -1.90 12.82 11.20
N ARG A 91 -0.83 12.37 11.85
CA ARG A 91 0.53 12.48 11.36
C ARG A 91 0.66 11.90 9.94
N SER A 92 1.23 12.70 9.05
CA SER A 92 1.58 12.32 7.69
C SER A 92 2.92 12.92 7.28
N ILE A 93 3.46 12.42 6.17
CA ILE A 93 4.76 12.77 5.64
C ILE A 93 4.57 13.43 4.29
N ASN A 94 4.89 14.71 4.20
CA ASN A 94 4.77 15.48 2.97
C ASN A 94 6.11 16.12 2.65
N LYS A 95 6.75 15.67 1.56
CA LYS A 95 8.04 16.18 1.09
C LYS A 95 9.12 16.20 2.19
N GLY A 96 9.22 15.11 2.95
CA GLY A 96 10.20 14.98 4.04
C GLY A 96 9.86 15.76 5.32
N LYS A 97 8.69 16.40 5.39
CA LYS A 97 8.22 17.06 6.62
C LYS A 97 7.08 16.27 7.24
N ILE A 98 7.12 16.17 8.57
CA ILE A 98 6.00 15.66 9.35
C ILE A 98 4.96 16.77 9.45
N ILE A 99 3.75 16.51 8.97
CA ILE A 99 2.59 17.40 9.07
C ILE A 99 1.39 16.64 9.61
N GLN A 100 0.35 17.34 10.05
CA GLN A 100 -0.96 16.73 10.25
C GLN A 100 -1.80 16.98 9.01
N GLU A 101 -2.43 15.93 8.49
CA GLU A 101 -3.37 16.04 7.37
C GLU A 101 -4.51 15.03 7.49
N VAL A 102 -5.64 15.34 6.87
CA VAL A 102 -6.80 14.46 6.76
C VAL A 102 -6.41 13.15 6.10
N GLY A 103 -6.66 12.03 6.79
CA GLY A 103 -6.25 10.71 6.34
C GLY A 103 -4.79 10.38 6.64
N GLY A 104 -4.12 11.13 7.51
CA GLY A 104 -2.78 10.79 8.00
C GLY A 104 -2.71 9.35 8.52
N GLY A 105 -1.57 8.69 8.27
CA GLY A 105 -1.30 7.31 8.66
C GLY A 105 -1.75 6.22 7.69
N ILE A 106 -2.65 6.48 6.73
CA ILE A 106 -3.17 5.44 5.83
C ILE A 106 -2.15 4.86 4.85
N CYS A 107 -1.01 5.54 4.66
CA CYS A 107 0.11 4.96 3.90
C CYS A 107 0.64 3.66 4.52
N GLN A 108 0.37 3.41 5.82
CA GLN A 108 0.68 2.12 6.45
C GLN A 108 -0.23 0.99 5.92
N VAL A 109 -1.49 1.30 5.57
CA VAL A 109 -2.40 0.32 4.94
C VAL A 109 -1.94 0.00 3.52
N SER A 110 -1.63 1.02 2.71
CA SER A 110 -1.10 0.75 1.37
C SER A 110 0.25 0.03 1.42
N GLY A 111 1.12 0.40 2.36
CA GLY A 111 2.41 -0.27 2.57
C GLY A 111 2.26 -1.76 2.87
N ILE A 112 1.42 -2.12 3.85
CA ILE A 112 1.25 -3.54 4.21
C ILE A 112 0.53 -4.35 3.12
N VAL A 113 -0.44 -3.75 2.40
CA VAL A 113 -1.07 -4.38 1.22
C VAL A 113 -0.05 -4.63 0.11
N TYR A 114 0.82 -3.66 -0.16
CA TYR A 114 1.90 -3.83 -1.13
C TYR A 114 2.87 -4.93 -0.68
N TYR A 115 3.25 -4.93 0.60
CA TYR A 115 4.22 -5.90 1.11
C TYR A 115 3.70 -7.34 1.01
N VAL A 116 2.46 -7.62 1.46
CA VAL A 116 1.88 -8.95 1.29
C VAL A 116 1.69 -9.32 -0.19
N SER A 117 1.45 -8.33 -1.06
CA SER A 117 1.32 -8.57 -2.50
C SER A 117 2.63 -9.06 -3.14
N ILE A 118 3.77 -8.47 -2.78
CA ILE A 118 5.06 -8.91 -3.34
C ILE A 118 5.51 -10.25 -2.76
N LEU A 119 5.21 -10.54 -1.49
CA LEU A 119 5.43 -11.87 -0.91
C LEU A 119 4.61 -12.94 -1.66
N ALA A 120 3.36 -12.61 -2.00
CA ALA A 120 2.50 -13.50 -2.78
C ALA A 120 2.82 -13.54 -4.28
N GLY A 121 3.78 -12.77 -4.79
CA GLY A 121 4.10 -12.76 -6.23
C GLY A 121 3.04 -12.08 -7.12
N LEU A 122 2.16 -11.25 -6.55
CA LEU A 122 1.16 -10.50 -7.31
C LEU A 122 1.81 -9.43 -8.18
N LYS A 123 1.24 -9.17 -9.36
CA LYS A 123 1.73 -8.12 -10.26
C LYS A 123 1.40 -6.73 -9.73
N VAL A 124 2.44 -5.95 -9.44
CA VAL A 124 2.34 -4.54 -9.06
C VAL A 124 2.25 -3.69 -10.32
N VAL A 125 1.12 -3.03 -10.54
CA VAL A 125 0.84 -2.21 -11.74
C VAL A 125 1.21 -0.74 -11.52
N GLU A 126 0.99 -0.24 -10.30
CA GLU A 126 1.35 1.12 -9.91
C GLU A 126 1.76 1.09 -8.44
N ARG A 127 2.95 1.63 -8.15
CA ARG A 127 3.45 1.82 -6.79
C ARG A 127 4.43 2.97 -6.78
N TYR A 128 4.47 3.69 -5.66
CA TYR A 128 5.45 4.73 -5.40
C TYR A 128 6.04 4.51 -4.01
N ASN A 129 7.35 4.69 -3.84
CA ASN A 129 7.97 4.80 -2.51
C ASN A 129 7.76 6.22 -1.93
N HIS A 130 7.92 6.32 -0.61
CA HIS A 130 8.09 7.59 0.07
C HIS A 130 9.37 8.28 -0.42
N SER A 131 9.34 9.62 -0.49
CA SER A 131 10.46 10.40 -1.03
C SER A 131 11.68 10.49 -0.11
N ALA A 132 11.52 10.14 1.17
CA ALA A 132 12.56 10.25 2.18
C ALA A 132 12.42 9.07 3.14
N ASP A 133 13.56 8.59 3.64
CA ASP A 133 13.59 7.63 4.73
C ASP A 133 13.54 8.40 6.04
N LEU A 134 12.39 8.34 6.72
CA LEU A 134 12.19 9.04 7.99
C LEU A 134 12.51 8.17 9.20
N TYR A 135 12.87 6.91 8.96
CA TYR A 135 13.04 5.93 10.00
C TYR A 135 14.48 5.42 9.96
N THR A 136 15.08 5.31 11.14
CA THR A 136 16.26 4.46 11.33
C THR A 136 15.85 2.98 11.18
N GLU A 137 16.83 2.08 11.01
CA GLU A 137 16.58 0.62 11.00
C GLU A 137 15.76 0.19 12.24
N GLU A 138 16.09 0.73 13.42
CA GLU A 138 15.40 0.44 14.68
C GLU A 138 13.97 1.01 14.73
N THR A 139 13.71 2.11 14.03
CA THR A 139 12.40 2.76 14.05
C THR A 139 11.51 2.37 12.88
N ARG A 140 12.03 1.64 11.90
CA ARG A 140 11.25 1.16 10.76
C ARG A 140 10.37 -0.02 11.18
N PHE A 141 9.13 -0.03 10.70
CA PHE A 141 8.18 -1.12 10.94
C PHE A 141 7.98 -2.01 9.70
N THR A 142 8.79 -1.80 8.65
CA THR A 142 8.83 -2.58 7.42
C THR A 142 10.20 -2.40 6.76
N PRO A 143 10.76 -3.38 6.02
CA PRO A 143 12.03 -3.18 5.31
C PRO A 143 11.96 -2.01 4.32
N LEU A 144 13.07 -1.28 4.16
CA LEU A 144 13.16 -0.21 3.16
C LEU A 144 13.02 -0.82 1.75
N GLY A 145 12.24 -0.20 0.87
CA GLY A 145 11.88 -0.75 -0.45
C GLY A 145 10.54 -1.51 -0.47
N THR A 146 9.94 -1.82 0.68
CA THR A 146 8.62 -2.49 0.76
C THR A 146 7.47 -1.56 1.15
N ASP A 147 7.69 -0.25 1.12
CA ASP A 147 6.64 0.75 1.40
C ASP A 147 5.85 1.12 0.14
N ALA A 148 4.64 1.67 0.31
CA ALA A 148 3.87 2.25 -0.77
C ALA A 148 3.18 3.53 -0.30
N THR A 149 3.52 4.66 -0.91
CA THR A 149 2.90 5.96 -0.64
C THR A 149 1.71 6.21 -1.57
N VAL A 150 0.63 6.75 -1.02
CA VAL A 150 -0.60 7.07 -1.76
C VAL A 150 -0.97 8.53 -1.54
N VAL A 151 -1.38 9.21 -2.61
CA VAL A 151 -1.80 10.61 -2.61
C VAL A 151 -3.08 10.74 -3.42
N TYR A 152 -4.18 11.12 -2.78
CA TYR A 152 -5.49 11.14 -3.42
C TYR A 152 -5.49 12.00 -4.69
N GLY A 153 -5.91 11.40 -5.80
CA GLY A 153 -5.89 12.02 -7.13
C GLY A 153 -4.52 12.14 -7.79
N ASN A 154 -3.46 11.53 -7.25
CA ASN A 154 -2.11 11.59 -7.83
C ASN A 154 -1.37 10.26 -7.81
N LYS A 155 -1.06 9.70 -6.62
CA LYS A 155 -0.31 8.46 -6.44
C LYS A 155 -1.23 7.39 -5.88
N ASP A 156 -1.27 6.21 -6.50
CA ASP A 156 -2.10 5.09 -6.07
C ASP A 156 -1.25 3.85 -5.87
N LEU A 157 -1.86 2.83 -5.25
CA LEU A 157 -1.32 1.48 -5.25
C LEU A 157 -2.27 0.61 -6.08
N ARG A 158 -1.75 0.01 -7.15
CA ARG A 158 -2.51 -0.89 -8.02
C ARG A 158 -1.86 -2.25 -8.10
N ILE A 159 -2.62 -3.28 -7.74
CA ILE A 159 -2.18 -4.67 -7.71
C ILE A 159 -3.12 -5.49 -8.58
N LYS A 160 -2.58 -6.30 -9.49
CA LYS A 160 -3.35 -7.18 -10.36
C LYS A 160 -3.29 -8.61 -9.82
N ASN A 161 -4.45 -9.24 -9.70
CA ASN A 161 -4.53 -10.68 -9.47
C ASN A 161 -4.14 -11.40 -10.76
N THR A 162 -2.95 -12.01 -10.77
CA THR A 162 -2.45 -12.82 -11.89
C THR A 162 -2.72 -14.31 -11.73
N PHE A 163 -3.31 -14.73 -10.61
CA PHE A 163 -3.76 -16.10 -10.41
C PHE A 163 -5.05 -16.37 -11.18
N ASP A 164 -5.31 -17.66 -11.41
CA ASP A 164 -6.55 -18.19 -12.02
C ASP A 164 -7.67 -18.43 -10.99
N PHE A 165 -7.43 -18.09 -9.71
CA PHE A 165 -8.42 -18.14 -8.65
C PHE A 165 -8.63 -16.77 -7.93
N PRO A 166 -9.77 -16.58 -7.25
CA PRO A 166 -10.02 -15.37 -6.47
C PRO A 166 -9.09 -15.25 -5.25
N ILE A 167 -8.73 -14.01 -4.93
CA ILE A 167 -7.98 -13.65 -3.72
C ILE A 167 -8.68 -12.52 -2.97
N LYS A 168 -8.36 -12.34 -1.69
CA LYS A 168 -8.90 -11.25 -0.89
C LYS A 168 -7.84 -10.69 0.05
N PHE A 169 -7.71 -9.37 0.09
CA PHE A 169 -7.01 -8.70 1.17
C PHE A 169 -7.95 -8.60 2.37
N GLN A 170 -7.50 -9.07 3.52
CA GLN A 170 -8.15 -8.83 4.81
C GLN A 170 -7.16 -8.11 5.72
N ILE A 171 -7.54 -6.91 6.14
CA ILE A 171 -6.72 -6.05 7.00
C ILE A 171 -7.46 -5.85 8.32
N ASP A 172 -6.81 -6.22 9.41
CA ASP A 172 -7.34 -6.13 10.77
C ASP A 172 -6.43 -5.27 11.63
N ILE A 173 -7.03 -4.53 12.57
CA ILE A 173 -6.30 -3.78 13.59
C ILE A 173 -6.52 -4.50 14.91
N ILE A 174 -5.46 -5.12 15.43
CA ILE A 174 -5.48 -5.92 16.64
C ILE A 174 -4.53 -5.26 17.62
N GLU A 175 -5.06 -4.74 18.72
CA GLU A 175 -4.32 -3.92 19.69
C GLU A 175 -3.59 -2.77 18.96
N ASN A 176 -2.25 -2.75 19.05
CA ASN A 176 -1.38 -1.76 18.41
C ASN A 176 -0.69 -2.33 17.17
N ARG A 177 -1.32 -3.27 16.46
CA ARG A 177 -0.78 -3.87 15.24
C ARG A 177 -1.78 -3.80 14.10
N ILE A 178 -1.26 -3.55 12.91
CA ILE A 178 -1.97 -3.79 11.66
C ILE A 178 -1.57 -5.17 11.16
N VAL A 179 -2.56 -6.03 10.93
CA VAL A 179 -2.40 -7.40 10.42
C VAL A 179 -3.00 -7.44 9.02
N ALA A 180 -2.21 -7.87 8.05
CA ALA A 180 -2.66 -8.07 6.68
C ALA A 180 -2.60 -9.54 6.32
N LYS A 181 -3.70 -10.05 5.81
CA LYS A 181 -3.86 -11.39 5.28
C LYS A 181 -4.17 -11.30 3.80
N LEU A 182 -3.48 -12.09 2.98
CA LEU A 182 -3.92 -12.42 1.64
C LEU A 182 -4.59 -13.78 1.66
N LEU A 183 -5.91 -13.80 1.60
CA LEU A 183 -6.71 -15.02 1.56
C LEU A 183 -6.79 -15.55 0.12
N SER A 184 -6.70 -16.87 -0.03
CA SER A 184 -6.67 -17.54 -1.33
C SER A 184 -7.34 -18.91 -1.31
N MET A 185 -7.82 -19.33 -2.48
CA MET A 185 -8.45 -20.65 -2.68
C MET A 185 -7.43 -21.76 -2.79
N GLN A 186 -6.23 -21.45 -3.29
CA GLN A 186 -5.13 -22.39 -3.46
C GLN A 186 -3.91 -21.87 -2.71
N LYS A 187 -3.02 -22.78 -2.30
CA LYS A 187 -1.79 -22.41 -1.60
C LYS A 187 -0.92 -21.54 -2.52
N ILE A 188 -0.52 -20.37 -2.01
CA ILE A 188 0.48 -19.50 -2.64
C ILE A 188 1.78 -19.70 -1.87
N GLU A 189 2.86 -20.07 -2.56
CA GLU A 189 4.19 -20.12 -1.94
C GLU A 189 4.73 -18.71 -1.73
N GLU A 190 5.15 -18.40 -0.51
CA GLU A 190 5.70 -17.09 -0.17
C GLU A 190 7.08 -16.90 -0.79
N ASN A 191 7.22 -15.84 -1.59
CA ASN A 191 8.49 -15.45 -2.16
C ASN A 191 9.41 -14.89 -1.08
N GLN A 192 10.66 -15.32 -1.11
CA GLN A 192 11.70 -14.76 -0.27
C GLN A 192 12.30 -13.51 -0.95
N LEU A 193 12.49 -12.45 -0.17
CA LEU A 193 13.01 -11.17 -0.67
C LEU A 193 14.48 -10.99 -0.28
N GLN A 194 15.25 -10.43 -1.20
CA GLN A 194 16.60 -9.94 -0.99
C GLN A 194 16.64 -8.43 -1.19
N PHE A 195 17.36 -7.74 -0.31
CA PHE A 195 17.48 -6.29 -0.30
C PHE A 195 18.92 -5.91 -0.61
N GLU A 196 19.12 -5.19 -1.70
CA GLU A 196 20.43 -4.73 -2.15
C GLU A 196 20.49 -3.20 -2.08
N PHE A 197 21.39 -2.68 -1.27
CA PHE A 197 21.63 -1.25 -1.13
C PHE A 197 22.70 -0.84 -2.14
N LEU A 198 22.30 -0.07 -3.15
CA LEU A 198 23.20 0.35 -4.22
C LEU A 198 24.08 1.53 -3.77
N PRO A 199 25.30 1.65 -4.34
CA PRO A 199 26.12 2.84 -4.16
C PRO A 199 25.31 4.10 -4.51
N SER A 200 25.25 5.03 -3.58
CA SER A 200 24.51 6.29 -3.69
C SER A 200 25.32 7.42 -3.06
N ASN A 201 25.01 8.66 -3.42
CA ASN A 201 25.67 9.83 -2.85
C ASN A 201 25.26 10.04 -1.37
N GLU A 202 25.84 11.05 -0.72
CA GLU A 202 25.51 11.37 0.69
C GLU A 202 24.06 11.81 0.90
N SER A 203 23.31 12.17 -0.15
CA SER A 203 21.96 12.72 -0.05
C SER A 203 20.84 11.71 -0.31
N GLU A 204 21.15 10.52 -0.84
CA GLU A 204 20.15 9.53 -1.21
C GLU A 204 20.54 8.11 -0.77
N THR A 205 19.52 7.26 -0.60
CA THR A 205 19.62 5.82 -0.41
C THR A 205 18.85 5.15 -1.54
N ILE A 206 19.49 4.24 -2.26
CA ILE A 206 18.87 3.46 -3.33
C ILE A 206 18.81 2.00 -2.90
N VAL A 207 17.61 1.41 -2.96
CA VAL A 207 17.38 0.00 -2.58
C VAL A 207 16.73 -0.72 -3.74
N GLU A 208 17.32 -1.84 -4.14
CA GLU A 208 16.68 -2.84 -4.99
C GLU A 208 16.11 -3.96 -4.12
N VAL A 209 14.87 -4.34 -4.40
CA VAL A 209 14.24 -5.52 -3.83
C VAL A 209 14.13 -6.56 -4.93
N LYS A 210 14.70 -7.73 -4.70
CA LYS A 210 14.67 -8.87 -5.63
C LYS A 210 14.02 -10.06 -4.95
N TYR A 211 13.40 -10.94 -5.73
CA TYR A 211 13.15 -12.30 -5.26
C TYR A 211 14.48 -13.04 -5.15
N THR A 212 14.57 -14.04 -4.27
CA THR A 212 15.76 -14.91 -4.16
C THR A 212 16.10 -15.65 -5.47
N THR A 213 15.15 -15.71 -6.41
CA THR A 213 15.35 -16.18 -7.79
C THR A 213 16.15 -15.21 -8.66
N GLY A 214 16.43 -13.99 -8.18
CA GLY A 214 17.14 -12.92 -8.88
C GLY A 214 16.23 -11.94 -9.64
N GLN A 215 14.92 -12.22 -9.75
CA GLN A 215 13.98 -11.32 -10.42
C GLN A 215 13.79 -10.02 -9.62
N LEU A 216 13.97 -8.88 -10.29
CA LEU A 216 13.72 -7.56 -9.70
C LEU A 216 12.22 -7.37 -9.40
N VAL A 217 11.92 -7.01 -8.16
CA VAL A 217 10.57 -6.64 -7.70
C VAL A 217 10.38 -5.13 -7.86
N ASN A 218 11.30 -4.34 -7.31
CA ASN A 218 11.30 -2.89 -7.44
C ASN A 218 12.68 -2.29 -7.14
N GLN A 219 12.87 -1.04 -7.57
CA GLN A 219 13.94 -0.16 -7.12
C GLN A 219 13.31 1.09 -6.51
N SER A 220 13.83 1.52 -5.36
CA SER A 220 13.32 2.67 -4.61
C SER A 220 14.46 3.64 -4.30
N VAL A 221 14.19 4.94 -4.43
CA VAL A 221 15.14 6.02 -4.13
C VAL A 221 14.58 6.91 -3.03
N TYR A 222 15.30 7.03 -1.92
CA TYR A 222 14.91 7.80 -0.75
C TYR A 222 15.93 8.91 -0.52
N LYS A 223 15.45 10.13 -0.28
CA LYS A 223 16.32 11.19 0.24
C LYS A 223 16.68 10.87 1.69
N LYS A 224 17.97 10.94 2.01
CA LYS A 224 18.45 10.93 3.40
C LYS A 224 18.02 12.24 4.04
N MET A 225 17.47 12.15 5.24
CA MET A 225 17.26 13.33 6.06
C MET A 225 18.52 13.60 6.86
N ASN A 226 19.08 14.80 6.72
CA ASN A 226 20.08 15.30 7.66
C ASN A 226 19.36 15.44 9.01
N VAL A 227 19.63 14.49 9.91
CA VAL A 227 19.24 14.59 11.31
C VAL A 227 20.27 15.47 12.02
#